data_AF-A0A0M5J395-F1
#
_entry.id   AF-A0A0M5J395-F1
#
_cell.length_a   1.000
_cell.length_b   1.000
_cell.length_c   1.000
_cell.angle_alpha   90.00
_cell.angle_beta   90.00
_cell.angle_gamma   90.00
#
_symmetry.space_group_name_H-M   'P 1'
#
loop_
_entity.id
_entity.type
_entity.pdbx_description
1 polymer ?
#
loop_
_entity_poly.entity_id
_entity_poly.type
_entity_poly.pdbx_seq_one_letter_code
_entity_poly.pdbx_strand_id
1 'polypeptide(L)'
;MVWFPRKISDIDQAQNVLMYGSELDADHPGFKDPVYRKRREQFSAIANNFKHGNPIPRVQYTPEEVKTWGTVFLELHRLYQLHAVPEYMENWPELVKFCGYREDNVPQLQDVSTYLKRKTGFQLRPVAGYLSPRDFLSGLAFRVFHCTQYIRHSSDPFYTPEPDCCHELLGHMPLLANSSFAQFSQEIGMASLGACDADIEKLATLYFFTVEFGLCKQADSSFKVYGAGLLSSVAELQHAIMAKDKIKKFDPELTCKEECIITSYQNAYYYTDSFEEAKEQMRAFAESIQRPFGVRYNPYTSSVEVLSNAQKITAVVSELKGDLSIVCAALRKISATDENLDVDCIANMLHKSLNVRAPGSGNANSPENSDNSIAEGD
;
A
#
# COMPACT_ATOMS: atom_id res chain seq x y z
N MET A 1 22.23 -6.64 11.87
CA MET A 1 20.80 -6.32 11.70
C MET A 1 20.73 -5.25 10.62
N VAL A 2 19.94 -5.46 9.56
CA VAL A 2 19.80 -4.50 8.47
C VAL A 2 19.22 -3.20 9.02
N TRP A 3 19.76 -2.05 8.59
CA TRP A 3 19.23 -0.75 9.01
C TRP A 3 17.82 -0.53 8.43
N PHE A 4 16.97 0.14 9.19
CA PHE A 4 15.65 0.59 8.74
C PHE A 4 15.25 1.87 9.50
N PRO A 5 14.46 2.76 8.89
CA PRO A 5 14.03 4.01 9.52
C PRO A 5 13.17 3.74 10.76
N ARG A 6 13.43 4.48 11.85
CA ARG A 6 12.62 4.40 13.10
C ARG A 6 11.84 5.67 13.36
N LYS A 7 12.19 6.77 12.72
CA LYS A 7 11.44 8.03 12.70
C LYS A 7 11.15 8.41 11.27
N ILE A 8 10.05 9.12 11.03
CA ILE A 8 9.68 9.57 9.68
C ILE A 8 10.77 10.45 9.03
N SER A 9 11.56 11.19 9.81
CA SER A 9 12.71 11.96 9.32
C SER A 9 13.83 11.09 8.74
N ASP A 10 13.95 9.83 9.19
CA ASP A 10 14.99 8.91 8.72
C ASP A 10 14.77 8.49 7.26
N ILE A 11 13.56 8.70 6.71
CA ILE A 11 13.25 8.48 5.29
C ILE A 11 14.10 9.38 4.38
N ASP A 12 14.64 10.50 4.88
CA ASP A 12 15.62 11.32 4.15
C ASP A 12 16.90 10.54 3.79
N GLN A 13 17.17 9.41 4.47
CA GLN A 13 18.31 8.53 4.22
C GLN A 13 17.95 7.31 3.34
N ALA A 14 16.66 7.04 3.12
CA ALA A 14 16.15 5.91 2.34
C ALA A 14 15.69 6.39 0.95
N GLN A 15 16.63 6.87 0.14
CA GLN A 15 16.38 7.52 -1.16
C GLN A 15 17.28 6.96 -2.28
N ASN A 16 17.65 5.68 -2.23
CA ASN A 16 18.50 5.06 -3.24
C ASN A 16 17.71 4.87 -4.56
N VAL A 17 17.92 5.79 -5.50
CA VAL A 17 17.35 5.75 -6.85
C VAL A 17 18.18 4.82 -7.73
N LEU A 18 17.54 3.81 -8.30
CA LEU A 18 18.17 2.79 -9.16
C LEU A 18 18.10 3.14 -10.64
N MET A 19 16.97 3.70 -11.10
CA MET A 19 16.70 3.92 -12.53
C MET A 19 15.86 5.19 -12.74
N TYR A 20 15.86 5.68 -13.98
CA TYR A 20 14.97 6.77 -14.43
C TYR A 20 15.07 8.05 -13.58
N GLY A 21 16.27 8.36 -13.08
CA GLY A 21 16.56 9.63 -12.44
C GLY A 21 16.63 10.77 -13.47
N SER A 22 17.82 11.34 -13.66
CA SER A 22 18.11 12.23 -14.80
C SER A 22 18.48 11.46 -16.07
N GLU A 23 18.86 10.19 -15.94
CA GLU A 23 19.25 9.34 -17.05
C GLU A 23 18.05 8.59 -17.61
N LEU A 24 17.97 8.53 -18.94
CA LEU A 24 16.91 7.87 -19.69
C LEU A 24 17.52 6.72 -20.48
N ASP A 25 16.78 5.61 -20.58
CA ASP A 25 17.18 4.47 -21.40
C ASP A 25 17.13 4.80 -22.90
N ALA A 26 17.88 4.05 -23.70
CA ALA A 26 18.07 4.36 -25.12
C ALA A 26 16.78 4.26 -25.96
N ASP A 27 15.82 3.45 -25.52
CA ASP A 27 14.50 3.24 -26.09
C ASP A 27 13.43 4.20 -25.52
N HIS A 28 13.79 5.02 -24.52
CA HIS A 28 12.89 6.01 -23.95
C HIS A 28 12.51 7.09 -25.00
N PRO A 29 11.22 7.47 -25.15
CA PRO A 29 10.79 8.42 -26.18
C PRO A 29 11.51 9.78 -26.14
N GLY A 30 11.83 10.24 -24.92
CA GLY A 30 12.59 11.47 -24.68
C GLY A 30 14.12 11.33 -24.71
N PHE A 31 14.70 10.17 -25.05
CA PHE A 31 16.16 9.95 -24.96
C PHE A 31 16.98 10.95 -25.79
N LYS A 32 16.48 11.31 -26.98
CA LYS A 32 17.15 12.25 -27.89
C LYS A 32 16.61 13.68 -27.81
N ASP A 33 15.67 13.96 -26.91
CA ASP A 33 15.10 15.29 -26.73
C ASP A 33 15.89 16.07 -25.65
N PRO A 34 16.74 17.04 -26.03
CA PRO A 34 17.52 17.80 -25.07
C PRO A 34 16.67 18.72 -24.18
N VAL A 35 15.49 19.14 -24.64
CA VAL A 35 14.57 19.98 -23.87
C VAL A 35 13.92 19.15 -22.78
N TYR A 36 13.43 17.95 -23.13
CA TYR A 36 12.86 17.01 -22.16
C TYR A 36 13.89 16.56 -21.12
N ARG A 37 15.12 16.23 -21.52
CA ARG A 37 16.19 15.84 -20.57
C ARG A 37 16.53 16.96 -19.59
N LYS A 38 16.67 18.19 -20.07
CA LYS A 38 16.88 19.36 -19.21
C LYS A 38 15.70 19.57 -18.26
N ARG A 39 14.48 19.31 -18.72
CA ARG A 39 13.28 19.37 -17.88
C ARG A 39 13.29 18.29 -16.78
N ARG A 40 13.76 17.08 -17.07
CA ARG A 40 13.94 16.00 -16.10
C ARG A 40 14.99 16.31 -15.02
N GLU A 41 16.09 16.95 -15.38
CA GLU A 41 17.09 17.42 -14.42
C GLU A 41 16.49 18.39 -13.38
N GLN A 42 15.56 19.25 -13.79
CA GLN A 42 14.87 20.17 -12.88
C GLN A 42 14.02 19.42 -11.84
N PHE A 43 13.27 18.40 -12.28
CA PHE A 43 12.48 17.55 -11.38
C PHE A 43 13.35 16.74 -10.43
N SER A 44 14.44 16.16 -10.94
CA SER A 44 15.42 15.44 -10.12
C SER A 44 16.02 16.36 -9.04
N ALA A 45 16.37 17.61 -9.40
CA ALA A 45 16.87 18.58 -8.44
C ALA A 45 15.85 18.93 -7.34
N ILE A 46 14.55 19.03 -7.66
CA ILE A 46 13.50 19.24 -6.65
C ILE A 46 13.49 18.08 -5.65
N ALA A 47 13.45 16.84 -6.15
CA ALA A 47 13.40 15.65 -5.30
C ALA A 47 14.65 15.50 -4.42
N ASN A 48 15.84 15.68 -4.99
CA ASN A 48 17.11 15.52 -4.27
C ASN A 48 17.32 16.57 -3.17
N ASN A 49 16.75 17.77 -3.35
CA ASN A 49 16.82 18.86 -2.38
C ASN A 49 15.70 18.81 -1.33
N PHE A 50 14.69 17.96 -1.51
CA PHE A 50 13.60 17.84 -0.56
C PHE A 50 14.07 17.17 0.75
N LYS A 51 13.56 17.68 1.87
CA LYS A 51 13.78 17.14 3.22
C LYS A 51 12.47 17.05 3.97
N HIS A 52 12.34 16.03 4.81
CA HIS A 52 11.14 15.86 5.62
C HIS A 52 10.83 17.11 6.45
N GLY A 53 9.56 17.51 6.48
CA GLY A 53 9.07 18.69 7.18
C GLY A 53 8.96 19.96 6.32
N ASN A 54 9.66 20.01 5.18
CA ASN A 54 9.49 21.10 4.22
C ASN A 54 8.21 20.92 3.40
N PRO A 55 7.57 22.02 2.95
CA PRO A 55 6.52 21.93 1.94
C PRO A 55 7.13 21.41 0.61
N ILE A 56 6.38 20.55 -0.09
CA ILE A 56 6.75 20.04 -1.40
C ILE A 56 6.77 21.21 -2.39
N PRO A 57 7.89 21.47 -3.10
CA PRO A 57 7.97 22.56 -4.05
C PRO A 57 6.92 22.44 -5.16
N ARG A 58 6.24 23.55 -5.45
CA ARG A 58 5.30 23.63 -6.58
C ARG A 58 6.06 23.70 -7.89
N VAL A 59 5.48 23.06 -8.91
CA VAL A 59 6.01 23.04 -10.28
C VAL A 59 5.11 23.85 -11.18
N GLN A 60 5.72 24.77 -11.94
CA GLN A 60 5.07 25.39 -13.09
C GLN A 60 5.16 24.42 -14.27
N TYR A 61 4.10 23.65 -14.53
CA TYR A 61 4.02 22.78 -15.70
C TYR A 61 3.88 23.61 -16.98
N THR A 62 4.52 23.17 -18.05
CA THR A 62 4.45 23.82 -19.37
C THR A 62 3.10 23.52 -20.04
N PRO A 63 2.68 24.33 -21.03
CA PRO A 63 1.46 24.04 -21.79
C PRO A 63 1.47 22.66 -22.46
N GLU A 64 2.63 22.16 -22.88
CA GLU A 64 2.77 20.82 -23.45
C GLU A 64 2.55 19.74 -22.39
N GLU A 65 3.18 19.86 -21.22
CA GLU A 65 2.99 18.92 -20.10
C GLU A 65 1.52 18.87 -19.66
N VAL A 66 0.84 20.02 -19.57
CA VAL A 66 -0.59 20.10 -19.24
C VAL A 66 -1.44 19.43 -20.31
N LYS A 67 -1.11 19.61 -21.60
CA LYS A 67 -1.82 18.94 -22.70
C LYS A 67 -1.63 17.43 -22.68
N THR A 68 -0.42 16.94 -22.41
CA THR A 68 -0.15 15.50 -22.24
C THR A 68 -0.99 14.93 -21.10
N TRP A 69 -0.99 15.60 -19.93
CA TRP A 69 -1.84 15.23 -18.80
C TRP A 69 -3.33 15.18 -19.18
N GLY A 70 -3.86 16.23 -19.81
CA GLY A 70 -5.28 16.31 -20.18
C GLY A 70 -5.71 15.18 -21.12
N THR A 71 -4.82 14.78 -22.03
CA THR A 71 -5.04 13.65 -22.95
C THR A 71 -5.18 12.33 -22.20
N VAL A 72 -4.29 12.07 -21.24
CA VAL A 72 -4.33 10.86 -20.40
C VAL A 72 -5.51 10.87 -19.43
N PHE A 73 -5.75 12.02 -18.79
CA PHE A 73 -6.83 12.25 -17.84
C PHE A 73 -8.21 11.92 -18.44
N LEU A 74 -8.49 12.44 -19.63
CA LEU A 74 -9.79 12.28 -20.28
C LEU A 74 -10.09 10.82 -20.62
N GLU A 75 -9.15 10.12 -21.25
CA GLU A 75 -9.38 8.75 -21.69
C GLU A 75 -9.48 7.79 -20.50
N LEU A 76 -8.60 7.94 -19.50
CA LEU A 76 -8.67 7.11 -18.30
C LEU A 76 -9.92 7.37 -17.48
N HIS A 77 -10.37 8.63 -17.35
CA HIS A 77 -11.59 8.94 -16.61
C HIS A 77 -12.82 8.24 -17.21
N ARG A 78 -12.89 8.13 -18.54
CA ARG A 78 -13.94 7.37 -19.24
C ARG A 78 -13.89 5.88 -18.87
N LEU A 79 -12.70 5.31 -18.75
CA LEU A 79 -12.51 3.90 -18.38
C LEU A 79 -12.80 3.64 -16.89
N TYR A 80 -12.49 4.58 -16.00
CA TYR A 80 -12.75 4.41 -14.56
C TYR A 80 -14.22 4.18 -14.25
N GLN A 81 -15.10 4.92 -14.92
CA GLN A 81 -16.55 4.78 -14.77
C GLN A 81 -17.04 3.35 -15.07
N LEU A 82 -16.32 2.62 -15.91
CA LEU A 82 -16.67 1.26 -16.34
C LEU A 82 -15.92 0.18 -15.56
N HIS A 83 -14.67 0.43 -15.18
CA HIS A 83 -13.75 -0.64 -14.80
C HIS A 83 -13.10 -0.44 -13.43
N ALA A 84 -13.02 0.78 -12.89
CA ALA A 84 -12.43 1.00 -11.58
C ALA A 84 -13.33 0.48 -10.46
N VAL A 85 -12.73 0.08 -9.34
CA VAL A 85 -13.45 -0.24 -8.11
C VAL A 85 -14.22 0.99 -7.57
N PRO A 86 -15.36 0.80 -6.88
CA PRO A 86 -16.14 1.91 -6.33
C PRO A 86 -15.32 2.84 -5.42
N GLU A 87 -14.46 2.28 -4.58
CA GLU A 87 -13.61 3.01 -3.62
C GLU A 87 -12.66 4.01 -4.30
N TYR A 88 -12.27 3.74 -5.54
CA TYR A 88 -11.49 4.68 -6.35
C TYR A 88 -12.35 5.91 -6.71
N MET A 89 -13.58 5.68 -7.17
CA MET A 89 -14.48 6.73 -7.64
C MET A 89 -15.11 7.55 -6.50
N GLU A 90 -15.25 6.97 -5.30
CA GLU A 90 -15.73 7.68 -4.10
C GLU A 90 -14.87 8.90 -3.76
N ASN A 91 -13.56 8.80 -3.96
CA ASN A 91 -12.62 9.88 -3.65
C ASN A 91 -12.46 10.91 -4.78
N TRP A 92 -12.92 10.58 -6.00
CA TRP A 92 -12.72 11.41 -7.19
C TRP A 92 -13.30 12.83 -7.07
N PRO A 93 -14.56 13.04 -6.61
CA PRO A 93 -15.14 14.38 -6.50
C PRO A 93 -14.33 15.30 -5.57
N GLU A 94 -13.76 14.75 -4.50
CA GLU A 94 -12.93 15.50 -3.56
C GLU A 94 -11.56 15.83 -4.15
N LEU A 95 -10.96 14.93 -4.92
CA LEU A 95 -9.71 15.22 -5.65
C LEU A 95 -9.90 16.33 -6.69
N VAL A 96 -11.01 16.32 -7.43
CA VAL A 96 -11.37 17.42 -8.35
C VAL A 96 -11.50 18.74 -7.60
N LYS A 97 -12.26 18.73 -6.48
CA LYS A 97 -12.61 19.93 -5.72
C LYS A 97 -11.41 20.52 -4.95
N PHE A 98 -10.62 19.70 -4.28
CA PHE A 98 -9.61 20.14 -3.34
C PHE A 98 -8.17 20.01 -3.84
N CYS A 99 -7.92 19.14 -4.82
CA CYS A 99 -6.58 18.91 -5.38
C CYS A 99 -6.43 19.40 -6.82
N GLY A 100 -7.50 19.87 -7.45
CA GLY A 100 -7.46 20.44 -8.80
C GLY A 100 -7.32 19.38 -9.90
N TYR A 101 -7.84 18.17 -9.71
CA TYR A 101 -7.89 17.14 -10.76
C TYR A 101 -8.80 17.60 -11.89
N ARG A 102 -8.21 18.13 -12.96
CA ARG A 102 -8.90 18.60 -14.16
C ARG A 102 -8.02 18.37 -15.39
N GLU A 103 -8.63 18.24 -16.56
CA GLU A 103 -7.91 18.06 -17.83
C GLU A 103 -6.92 19.21 -18.13
N ASP A 104 -7.21 20.42 -17.66
CA ASP A 104 -6.46 21.65 -17.92
C ASP A 104 -5.44 21.99 -16.82
N ASN A 105 -5.26 21.09 -15.84
CA ASN A 105 -4.43 21.36 -14.67
C ASN A 105 -3.83 20.08 -14.07
N VAL A 106 -2.51 19.98 -14.10
CA VAL A 106 -1.76 18.95 -13.37
C VAL A 106 -1.79 19.25 -11.86
N PRO A 107 -2.33 18.36 -11.01
CA PRO A 107 -2.33 18.54 -9.56
C PRO A 107 -0.94 18.74 -8.97
N GLN A 108 -0.84 19.54 -7.91
CA GLN A 108 0.41 19.77 -7.20
C GLN A 108 0.53 18.80 -6.03
N LEU A 109 1.68 18.15 -5.89
CA LEU A 109 1.90 17.13 -4.84
C LEU A 109 1.65 17.66 -3.43
N GLN A 110 1.93 18.94 -3.16
CA GLN A 110 1.66 19.54 -1.84
C GLN A 110 0.17 19.54 -1.49
N ASP A 111 -0.71 19.80 -2.47
CA ASP A 111 -2.16 19.84 -2.24
C ASP A 111 -2.69 18.44 -2.02
N VAL A 112 -2.27 17.49 -2.86
CA VAL A 112 -2.61 16.06 -2.74
C VAL A 112 -2.09 15.47 -1.43
N SER A 113 -0.84 15.77 -1.04
CA SER A 113 -0.27 15.33 0.24
C SER A 113 -1.05 15.88 1.43
N THR A 114 -1.54 17.12 1.34
CA THR A 114 -2.34 17.73 2.41
C THR A 114 -3.71 17.06 2.51
N TYR A 115 -4.32 16.73 1.37
CA TYR A 115 -5.58 16.01 1.28
C TYR A 115 -5.46 14.59 1.86
N LEU A 116 -4.50 13.80 1.38
CA LEU A 116 -4.25 12.42 1.86
C LEU A 116 -3.95 12.39 3.36
N LYS A 117 -3.18 13.37 3.87
CA LYS A 117 -2.83 13.41 5.28
C LYS A 117 -4.05 13.59 6.17
N ARG A 118 -5.05 14.34 5.70
CA ARG A 118 -6.33 14.52 6.41
C ARG A 118 -7.24 13.31 6.29
N LYS A 119 -7.22 12.60 5.15
CA LYS A 119 -8.09 11.45 4.88
C LYS A 119 -7.61 10.17 5.55
N THR A 120 -6.34 9.83 5.35
CA THR A 120 -5.77 8.54 5.73
C THR A 120 -4.41 8.68 6.40
N GLY A 121 -3.93 9.89 6.67
CA GLY A 121 -2.59 10.11 7.22
C GLY A 121 -1.45 9.85 6.23
N PHE A 122 -1.75 9.47 4.98
CA PHE A 122 -0.74 9.38 3.93
C PHE A 122 -0.21 10.75 3.54
N GLN A 123 1.08 10.82 3.22
CA GLN A 123 1.71 12.04 2.72
C GLN A 123 2.67 11.70 1.59
N LEU A 124 2.92 12.67 0.72
CA LEU A 124 3.76 12.47 -0.45
C LEU A 124 5.18 12.97 -0.18
N ARG A 125 6.12 12.37 -0.89
CA ARG A 125 7.51 12.81 -0.95
C ARG A 125 7.94 12.84 -2.42
N PRO A 126 8.45 13.96 -2.96
CA PRO A 126 8.96 13.98 -4.31
C PRO A 126 10.16 13.04 -4.44
N VAL A 127 10.17 12.22 -5.49
CA VAL A 127 11.26 11.28 -5.78
C VAL A 127 11.77 11.49 -7.20
N ALA A 128 13.08 11.31 -7.39
CA ALA A 128 13.73 11.60 -8.67
C ALA A 128 13.51 10.51 -9.73
N GLY A 129 13.17 9.29 -9.31
CA GLY A 129 13.03 8.12 -10.17
C GLY A 129 12.72 6.85 -9.36
N TYR A 130 13.02 5.69 -9.92
CA TYR A 130 12.68 4.39 -9.34
C TYR A 130 13.58 4.07 -8.14
N LEU A 131 13.01 3.94 -6.94
CA LEU A 131 13.75 3.60 -5.73
C LEU A 131 14.05 2.10 -5.63
N SER A 132 15.04 1.75 -4.81
CA SER A 132 15.18 0.36 -4.37
C SER A 132 13.90 -0.09 -3.65
N PRO A 133 13.46 -1.37 -3.81
CA PRO A 133 12.25 -1.84 -3.17
C PRO A 133 12.26 -1.65 -1.65
N ARG A 134 13.42 -1.84 -1.01
CA ARG A 134 13.60 -1.62 0.42
C ARG A 134 13.28 -0.19 0.85
N ASP A 135 13.76 0.80 0.10
CA ASP A 135 13.56 2.20 0.43
C ASP A 135 12.14 2.67 0.16
N PHE A 136 11.55 2.22 -0.96
CA PHE A 136 10.16 2.52 -1.29
C PHE A 136 9.20 1.93 -0.24
N LEU A 137 9.33 0.64 0.06
CA LEU A 137 8.50 -0.04 1.08
C LEU A 137 8.70 0.55 2.47
N SER A 138 9.93 0.99 2.80
CA SER A 138 10.18 1.70 4.06
C SER A 138 9.39 3.02 4.15
N GLY A 139 9.13 3.71 3.03
CA GLY A 139 8.24 4.86 2.98
C GLY A 139 6.80 4.50 3.37
N LEU A 140 6.27 3.43 2.78
CA LEU A 140 4.90 2.97 3.03
C LEU A 140 4.64 2.65 4.51
N ALA A 141 5.66 2.15 5.23
CA ALA A 141 5.57 1.89 6.67
C ALA A 141 5.19 3.14 7.50
N PHE A 142 5.57 4.32 7.02
CA PHE A 142 5.28 5.63 7.63
C PHE A 142 4.10 6.34 6.95
N ARG A 143 3.35 5.65 6.09
CA ARG A 143 2.35 6.25 5.20
C ARG A 143 2.95 7.38 4.35
N VAL A 144 4.18 7.20 3.90
CA VAL A 144 4.85 8.10 2.96
C VAL A 144 4.90 7.42 1.61
N PHE A 145 4.27 8.03 0.61
CA PHE A 145 4.36 7.56 -0.77
C PHE A 145 5.35 8.43 -1.55
N HIS A 146 6.37 7.79 -2.11
CA HIS A 146 7.36 8.45 -2.98
C HIS A 146 6.75 8.65 -4.36
N CYS A 147 6.64 9.91 -4.79
CA CYS A 147 5.83 10.31 -5.94
C CYS A 147 6.69 11.15 -6.90
N THR A 148 6.72 10.78 -8.18
CA THR A 148 7.43 11.55 -9.21
C THR A 148 6.65 12.81 -9.58
N GLN A 149 7.37 13.84 -10.06
CA GLN A 149 6.79 15.11 -10.50
C GLN A 149 6.90 15.34 -12.01
N TYR A 150 7.73 14.56 -12.71
CA TYR A 150 7.87 14.72 -14.15
C TYR A 150 6.66 14.12 -14.89
N ILE A 151 6.34 14.67 -16.05
CA ILE A 151 5.31 14.15 -16.95
C ILE A 151 5.98 13.35 -18.06
N ARG A 152 5.37 12.23 -18.46
CA ARG A 152 5.83 11.42 -19.61
C ARG A 152 5.99 12.26 -20.89
N HIS A 153 6.80 11.75 -21.81
CA HIS A 153 7.07 12.43 -23.07
C HIS A 153 5.80 12.62 -23.93
N SER A 154 5.65 13.79 -24.56
CA SER A 154 4.42 14.16 -25.30
C SER A 154 4.21 13.41 -26.60
N SER A 155 5.24 12.74 -27.14
CA SER A 155 5.15 11.99 -28.40
C SER A 155 4.22 10.78 -28.33
N ASP A 156 4.05 10.19 -27.14
CA ASP A 156 3.13 9.08 -26.92
C ASP A 156 2.52 9.16 -25.50
N PRO A 157 1.44 9.95 -25.32
CA PRO A 157 0.83 10.14 -24.00
C PRO A 157 0.27 8.85 -23.39
N PHE A 158 -0.06 7.84 -24.19
CA PHE A 158 -0.68 6.59 -23.69
C PHE A 158 0.34 5.51 -23.31
N TYR A 159 1.63 5.78 -23.48
CA TYR A 159 2.72 4.87 -23.13
C TYR A 159 3.73 5.56 -22.20
N THR A 160 4.20 4.83 -21.19
CA THR A 160 5.36 5.23 -20.38
C THR A 160 6.03 3.98 -19.81
N PRO A 161 7.37 3.84 -19.92
CA PRO A 161 8.11 2.75 -19.27
C PRO A 161 8.41 3.04 -17.79
N GLU A 162 8.20 4.29 -17.36
CA GLU A 162 8.52 4.80 -16.04
C GLU A 162 7.27 5.35 -15.34
N PRO A 163 7.19 5.29 -14.00
CA PRO A 163 6.08 5.86 -13.25
C PRO A 163 6.17 7.39 -13.23
N ASP A 164 5.54 8.04 -14.21
CA ASP A 164 5.45 9.50 -14.28
C ASP A 164 4.34 10.06 -13.38
N CYS A 165 4.25 11.38 -13.25
CA CYS A 165 3.26 12.03 -12.39
C CYS A 165 1.82 11.69 -12.79
N CYS A 166 1.54 11.37 -14.06
CA CYS A 166 0.24 10.86 -14.47
C CYS A 166 -0.05 9.51 -13.80
N HIS A 167 0.91 8.57 -13.82
CA HIS A 167 0.80 7.29 -13.12
C HIS A 167 0.53 7.47 -11.63
N GLU A 168 1.30 8.33 -10.97
CA GLU A 168 1.15 8.51 -9.53
C GLU A 168 -0.20 9.12 -9.16
N LEU A 169 -0.55 10.23 -9.81
CA LEU A 169 -1.74 10.99 -9.46
C LEU A 169 -3.03 10.28 -9.84
N LEU A 170 -3.05 9.62 -10.99
CA LEU A 170 -4.24 8.95 -11.51
C LEU A 170 -4.33 7.50 -11.05
N GLY A 171 -3.22 6.79 -10.87
CA GLY A 171 -3.23 5.40 -10.41
C GLY A 171 -3.38 5.29 -8.89
N HIS A 172 -2.47 5.90 -8.14
CA HIS A 172 -2.31 5.62 -6.70
C HIS A 172 -3.19 6.48 -5.79
N MET A 173 -3.22 7.79 -6.02
CA MET A 173 -3.78 8.75 -5.05
C MET A 173 -5.25 8.50 -4.67
N PRO A 174 -6.15 8.14 -5.62
CA PRO A 174 -7.56 7.93 -5.27
C PRO A 174 -7.77 6.77 -4.30
N LEU A 175 -6.95 5.72 -4.35
CA LEU A 175 -7.02 4.60 -3.43
C LEU A 175 -6.25 4.84 -2.14
N LEU A 176 -5.16 5.60 -2.15
CA LEU A 176 -4.50 6.04 -0.91
C LEU A 176 -5.39 6.93 -0.04
N ALA A 177 -6.47 7.50 -0.60
CA ALA A 177 -7.52 8.20 0.14
C ALA A 177 -8.56 7.27 0.79
N ASN A 178 -8.58 5.98 0.45
CA ASN A 178 -9.40 4.95 1.10
C ASN A 178 -8.66 4.39 2.33
N SER A 179 -9.34 4.32 3.48
CA SER A 179 -8.72 3.91 4.75
C SER A 179 -8.24 2.47 4.76
N SER A 180 -8.99 1.54 4.14
CA SER A 180 -8.66 0.12 4.12
C SER A 180 -7.46 -0.12 3.21
N PHE A 181 -7.44 0.51 2.04
CA PHE A 181 -6.31 0.44 1.12
C PHE A 181 -5.05 1.09 1.70
N ALA A 182 -5.16 2.27 2.34
CA ALA A 182 -4.04 2.90 3.01
C ALA A 182 -3.46 2.01 4.13
N GLN A 183 -4.30 1.33 4.91
CA GLN A 183 -3.82 0.37 5.89
C GLN A 183 -3.10 -0.80 5.22
N PHE A 184 -3.70 -1.38 4.17
CA PHE A 184 -3.10 -2.46 3.38
C PHE A 184 -1.70 -2.08 2.87
N SER A 185 -1.55 -0.93 2.22
CA SER A 185 -0.24 -0.45 1.74
C SER A 185 0.77 -0.28 2.87
N GLN A 186 0.33 0.21 4.04
CA GLN A 186 1.19 0.33 5.22
C GLN A 186 1.62 -1.03 5.77
N GLU A 187 0.76 -2.06 5.77
CA GLU A 187 1.13 -3.40 6.25
C GLU A 187 2.31 -3.97 5.45
N ILE A 188 2.31 -3.80 4.13
CA ILE A 188 3.43 -4.22 3.26
C ILE A 188 4.72 -3.50 3.69
N GLY A 189 4.63 -2.18 3.91
CA GLY A 189 5.76 -1.40 4.39
C GLY A 189 6.27 -1.85 5.76
N MET A 190 5.37 -2.08 6.71
CA MET A 190 5.71 -2.55 8.07
C MET A 190 6.34 -3.95 8.07
N ALA A 191 5.91 -4.83 7.17
CA ALA A 191 6.49 -6.14 6.95
C ALA A 191 7.94 -6.05 6.44
N SER A 192 8.26 -5.05 5.62
CA SER A 192 9.60 -4.85 5.03
C SER A 192 10.69 -4.43 6.04
N LEU A 193 10.30 -3.79 7.15
CA LEU A 193 11.26 -3.18 8.08
C LEU A 193 12.14 -4.25 8.76
N GLY A 194 13.44 -4.19 8.46
CA GLY A 194 14.45 -5.10 8.99
C GLY A 194 14.45 -6.50 8.37
N ALA A 195 13.65 -6.74 7.33
CA ALA A 195 13.63 -7.99 6.56
C ALA A 195 14.92 -8.17 5.73
N CYS A 196 15.29 -9.40 5.41
CA CYS A 196 16.40 -9.70 4.50
C CYS A 196 16.01 -9.39 3.04
N ASP A 197 16.98 -9.29 2.13
CA ASP A 197 16.71 -8.89 0.73
C ASP A 197 15.78 -9.88 0.02
N ALA A 198 15.90 -11.19 0.27
CA ALA A 198 15.01 -12.19 -0.30
C ALA A 198 13.54 -12.01 0.12
N ASP A 199 13.27 -11.55 1.34
CA ASP A 199 11.91 -11.24 1.78
C ASP A 199 11.43 -9.87 1.25
N ILE A 200 12.35 -8.91 1.05
CA ILE A 200 12.03 -7.65 0.36
C ILE A 200 11.60 -7.89 -1.09
N GLU A 201 12.30 -8.77 -1.81
CA GLU A 201 11.93 -9.14 -3.19
C GLU A 201 10.53 -9.74 -3.25
N LYS A 202 10.21 -10.69 -2.36
CA LYS A 202 8.85 -11.25 -2.26
C LYS A 202 7.81 -10.18 -1.98
N LEU A 203 8.06 -9.28 -1.02
CA LEU A 203 7.15 -8.18 -0.70
C LEU A 203 6.98 -7.21 -1.86
N ALA A 204 8.04 -6.95 -2.63
CA ALA A 204 7.98 -6.12 -3.83
C ALA A 204 7.10 -6.76 -4.91
N THR A 205 7.23 -8.07 -5.12
CA THR A 205 6.35 -8.84 -6.03
C THR A 205 4.89 -8.80 -5.56
N LEU A 206 4.65 -8.97 -4.26
CA LEU A 206 3.29 -8.88 -3.71
C LEU A 206 2.70 -7.48 -3.85
N TYR A 207 3.49 -6.42 -3.62
CA TYR A 207 3.11 -5.05 -3.90
C TYR A 207 2.76 -4.86 -5.38
N PHE A 208 3.57 -5.38 -6.29
CA PHE A 208 3.37 -5.28 -7.73
C PHE A 208 2.04 -5.93 -8.17
N PHE A 209 1.79 -7.18 -7.77
CA PHE A 209 0.56 -7.89 -8.17
C PHE A 209 -0.69 -7.51 -7.37
N THR A 210 -0.58 -6.54 -6.45
CA THR A 210 -1.71 -5.96 -5.73
C THR A 210 -1.83 -4.47 -6.01
N VAL A 211 -1.00 -3.65 -5.40
CA VAL A 211 -1.04 -2.18 -5.51
C VAL A 211 -0.83 -1.70 -6.96
N GLU A 212 -0.01 -2.36 -7.77
CA GLU A 212 0.22 -1.94 -9.17
C GLU A 212 -0.74 -2.62 -10.17
N PHE A 213 -0.99 -3.93 -10.04
CA PHE A 213 -1.73 -4.72 -11.04
C PHE A 213 -2.89 -5.56 -10.47
N GLY A 214 -3.42 -5.18 -9.31
CA GLY A 214 -4.48 -5.90 -8.62
C GLY A 214 -5.89 -5.62 -9.14
N LEU A 215 -6.75 -6.65 -9.01
CA LEU A 215 -8.19 -6.59 -9.28
C LEU A 215 -8.99 -6.91 -8.03
N CYS A 216 -10.22 -6.42 -7.96
CA CYS A 216 -11.17 -6.74 -6.92
C CYS A 216 -12.39 -7.40 -7.52
N LYS A 217 -12.77 -8.55 -6.99
CA LYS A 217 -14.01 -9.24 -7.37
C LYS A 217 -15.18 -8.59 -6.64
N GLN A 218 -16.16 -8.13 -7.41
CA GLN A 218 -17.34 -7.45 -6.89
C GLN A 218 -18.43 -8.46 -6.50
N ALA A 219 -19.44 -8.00 -5.75
CA ALA A 219 -20.56 -8.83 -5.32
C ALA A 219 -21.36 -9.45 -6.48
N ASP A 220 -21.40 -8.78 -7.64
CA ASP A 220 -22.01 -9.28 -8.88
C ASP A 220 -21.10 -10.26 -9.66
N SER A 221 -19.99 -10.68 -9.05
CA SER A 221 -18.94 -11.52 -9.64
C SER A 221 -18.17 -10.90 -10.81
N SER A 222 -18.37 -9.61 -11.10
CA SER A 222 -17.51 -8.89 -12.05
C SER A 222 -16.14 -8.58 -11.43
N PHE A 223 -15.13 -8.43 -12.27
CA PHE A 223 -13.80 -7.96 -11.86
C PHE A 223 -13.66 -6.47 -12.15
N LYS A 224 -13.20 -5.72 -11.16
CA LYS A 224 -12.86 -4.31 -11.27
C LYS A 224 -11.38 -4.11 -10.97
N VAL A 225 -10.78 -3.08 -11.55
CA VAL A 225 -9.36 -2.77 -11.37
C VAL A 225 -9.16 -1.80 -10.21
N TYR A 226 -8.14 -2.07 -9.40
CA TYR A 226 -7.64 -1.16 -8.38
C TYR A 226 -6.12 -0.93 -8.49
N GLY A 227 -5.39 -1.78 -9.22
CA GLY A 227 -3.96 -1.60 -9.42
C GLY A 227 -3.63 -0.29 -10.14
N ALA A 228 -2.67 0.47 -9.61
CA ALA A 228 -2.28 1.77 -10.15
C ALA A 228 -1.66 1.71 -11.55
N GLY A 229 -0.85 0.69 -11.85
CA GLY A 229 -0.36 0.40 -13.19
C GLY A 229 -1.48 0.19 -14.20
N LEU A 230 -2.55 -0.51 -13.81
CA LEU A 230 -3.76 -0.66 -14.63
C LEU A 230 -4.52 0.66 -14.74
N LEU A 231 -4.74 1.36 -13.63
CA LEU A 231 -5.47 2.62 -13.60
C LEU A 231 -4.73 3.78 -14.27
N SER A 232 -3.46 3.62 -14.66
CA SER A 232 -2.68 4.65 -15.35
C SER A 232 -2.30 4.30 -16.79
N SER A 233 -2.69 3.11 -17.25
CA SER A 233 -2.41 2.58 -18.57
C SER A 233 -3.71 2.21 -19.28
N VAL A 234 -4.10 3.02 -20.27
CA VAL A 234 -5.32 2.81 -21.08
C VAL A 234 -5.32 1.40 -21.69
N ALA A 235 -4.20 1.02 -22.29
CA ALA A 235 -4.10 -0.22 -23.05
C ALA A 235 -4.04 -1.45 -22.13
N GLU A 236 -3.32 -1.37 -21.00
CA GLU A 236 -3.21 -2.50 -20.09
C GLU A 236 -4.47 -2.70 -19.24
N LEU A 237 -5.17 -1.63 -18.87
CA LEU A 237 -6.49 -1.71 -18.25
C LEU A 237 -7.44 -2.52 -19.12
N GLN A 238 -7.54 -2.18 -20.40
CA GLN A 238 -8.40 -2.88 -21.34
C GLN A 238 -7.96 -4.34 -21.51
N HIS A 239 -6.65 -4.60 -21.59
CA HIS A 239 -6.12 -5.96 -21.68
C HIS A 239 -6.51 -6.81 -20.46
N ALA A 240 -6.30 -6.30 -19.25
CA ALA A 240 -6.59 -7.01 -18.00
C ALA A 240 -8.08 -7.40 -17.87
N ILE A 241 -8.99 -6.55 -18.34
CA ILE A 241 -10.44 -6.83 -18.32
C ILE A 241 -10.85 -7.85 -19.40
N MET A 242 -10.19 -7.84 -20.56
CA MET A 242 -10.50 -8.77 -21.66
C MET A 242 -9.90 -10.17 -21.44
N ALA A 243 -8.68 -10.25 -20.89
CA ALA A 243 -7.93 -11.49 -20.69
C ALA A 243 -8.36 -12.23 -19.41
N LYS A 244 -9.65 -12.60 -19.31
CA LYS A 244 -10.21 -13.23 -18.11
C LYS A 244 -9.56 -14.56 -17.75
N ASP A 245 -9.01 -15.27 -18.72
CA ASP A 245 -8.25 -16.51 -18.55
C ASP A 245 -6.92 -16.30 -17.79
N LYS A 246 -6.40 -15.07 -17.76
CA LYS A 246 -5.20 -14.70 -17.00
C LYS A 246 -5.48 -14.28 -15.55
N ILE A 247 -6.76 -14.14 -15.15
CA ILE A 247 -7.14 -13.69 -13.81
C ILE A 247 -7.13 -14.87 -12.83
N LYS A 248 -6.31 -14.76 -11.78
CA LYS A 248 -6.13 -15.78 -10.73
C LYS A 248 -6.51 -15.20 -9.36
N LYS A 249 -6.92 -16.06 -8.41
CA LYS A 249 -7.13 -15.61 -7.03
C LYS A 249 -5.76 -15.29 -6.39
N PHE A 250 -5.68 -14.19 -5.66
CA PHE A 250 -4.48 -13.79 -4.93
C PHE A 250 -4.17 -14.81 -3.81
N ASP A 251 -2.92 -15.25 -3.79
CA ASP A 251 -2.34 -16.12 -2.76
C ASP A 251 -0.88 -15.67 -2.56
N PRO A 252 -0.53 -15.04 -1.43
CA PRO A 252 0.81 -14.50 -1.21
C PRO A 252 1.94 -15.53 -1.37
N GLU A 253 1.73 -16.80 -1.02
CA GLU A 253 2.77 -17.82 -1.11
C GLU A 253 3.09 -18.23 -2.56
N LEU A 254 2.12 -18.07 -3.46
CA LEU A 254 2.26 -18.34 -4.88
C LEU A 254 2.66 -17.06 -5.64
N THR A 255 1.93 -15.97 -5.41
CA THR A 255 2.11 -14.71 -6.12
C THR A 255 3.50 -14.10 -5.89
N CYS A 256 4.12 -14.27 -4.72
CA CYS A 256 5.47 -13.73 -4.47
C CYS A 256 6.58 -14.35 -5.34
N LYS A 257 6.29 -15.42 -6.08
CA LYS A 257 7.22 -16.10 -7.00
C LYS A 257 7.00 -15.71 -8.47
N GLU A 258 5.96 -14.94 -8.77
CA GLU A 258 5.61 -14.53 -10.13
C GLU A 258 6.61 -13.48 -10.64
N GLU A 259 6.90 -13.52 -11.93
CA GLU A 259 7.79 -12.54 -12.59
C GLU A 259 7.07 -11.22 -12.84
N CYS A 260 7.66 -10.11 -12.39
CA CYS A 260 7.14 -8.77 -12.64
C CYS A 260 7.62 -8.27 -14.01
N ILE A 261 6.71 -8.08 -14.97
CA ILE A 261 7.06 -7.66 -16.33
C ILE A 261 6.90 -6.15 -16.46
N ILE A 262 7.98 -5.44 -16.80
CA ILE A 262 7.98 -3.97 -16.85
C ILE A 262 7.72 -3.44 -18.28
N THR A 263 8.13 -4.19 -19.31
CA THR A 263 8.14 -3.70 -20.71
C THR A 263 6.96 -4.18 -21.56
N SER A 264 6.10 -5.05 -21.02
CA SER A 264 4.92 -5.58 -21.71
C SER A 264 3.82 -5.93 -20.72
N TYR A 265 2.61 -6.24 -21.22
CA TYR A 265 1.49 -6.61 -20.35
C TYR A 265 1.77 -7.85 -19.52
N GLN A 266 1.17 -7.89 -18.33
CA GLN A 266 1.35 -9.01 -17.42
C GLN A 266 0.83 -10.35 -17.98
N ASN A 267 1.49 -11.43 -17.58
CA ASN A 267 1.08 -12.79 -17.90
C ASN A 267 -0.08 -13.30 -17.03
N ALA A 268 -0.23 -12.74 -15.83
CA ALA A 268 -1.29 -13.05 -14.90
C ALA A 268 -1.68 -11.79 -14.12
N TYR A 269 -2.94 -11.73 -13.71
CA TYR A 269 -3.45 -10.71 -12.81
C TYR A 269 -4.12 -11.38 -11.61
N TYR A 270 -4.03 -10.75 -10.44
CA TYR A 270 -4.51 -11.36 -9.20
C TYR A 270 -5.67 -10.57 -8.61
N TYR A 271 -6.73 -11.28 -8.20
CA TYR A 271 -7.87 -10.66 -7.55
C TYR A 271 -8.00 -11.02 -6.07
N THR A 272 -8.53 -10.08 -5.29
CA THR A 272 -9.09 -10.31 -3.95
C THR A 272 -10.58 -10.02 -3.96
N ASP A 273 -11.32 -10.58 -3.01
CA ASP A 273 -12.74 -10.34 -2.80
C ASP A 273 -13.00 -9.01 -2.07
N SER A 274 -11.99 -8.49 -1.35
CA SER A 274 -12.00 -7.15 -0.74
C SER A 274 -10.59 -6.67 -0.38
N PHE A 275 -10.44 -5.40 -0.02
CA PHE A 275 -9.19 -4.89 0.59
C PHE A 275 -8.94 -5.44 1.99
N GLU A 276 -10.00 -5.84 2.72
CA GLU A 276 -9.85 -6.47 4.03
C GLU A 276 -9.21 -7.86 3.89
N GLU A 277 -9.67 -8.66 2.92
CA GLU A 277 -9.05 -9.96 2.61
C GLU A 277 -7.58 -9.78 2.20
N ALA A 278 -7.27 -8.81 1.33
CA ALA A 278 -5.89 -8.52 0.91
C ALA A 278 -4.99 -8.21 2.13
N LYS A 279 -5.51 -7.41 3.07
CA LYS A 279 -4.82 -7.05 4.31
C LYS A 279 -4.61 -8.25 5.23
N GLU A 280 -5.62 -9.08 5.42
CA GLU A 280 -5.51 -10.30 6.25
C GLU A 280 -4.48 -11.28 5.67
N GLN A 281 -4.51 -11.51 4.35
CA GLN A 281 -3.55 -12.37 3.67
C GLN A 281 -2.12 -11.83 3.79
N MET A 282 -1.91 -10.51 3.66
CA MET A 282 -0.59 -9.91 3.86
C MET A 282 -0.10 -9.98 5.30
N ARG A 283 -0.99 -9.85 6.29
CA ARG A 283 -0.64 -10.04 7.70
C ARG A 283 -0.19 -11.48 7.98
N ALA A 284 -0.92 -12.46 7.46
CA ALA A 284 -0.53 -13.87 7.56
C ALA A 284 0.83 -14.12 6.88
N PHE A 285 1.03 -13.58 5.68
CA PHE A 285 2.32 -13.68 4.98
C PHE A 285 3.47 -13.03 5.77
N ALA A 286 3.23 -11.89 6.42
CA ALA A 286 4.24 -11.18 7.21
C ALA A 286 4.74 -11.99 8.42
N GLU A 287 3.98 -12.98 8.90
CA GLU A 287 4.43 -13.92 9.95
C GLU A 287 5.55 -14.85 9.46
N SER A 288 5.64 -15.10 8.15
CA SER A 288 6.72 -15.91 7.55
C SER A 288 8.07 -15.18 7.48
N ILE A 289 8.05 -13.84 7.57
CA ILE A 289 9.24 -12.99 7.45
C ILE A 289 10.14 -13.15 8.68
N GLN A 290 11.40 -13.51 8.43
CA GLN A 290 12.34 -13.83 9.50
C GLN A 290 12.96 -12.55 10.07
N ARG A 291 12.50 -12.13 11.27
CA ARG A 291 13.14 -11.09 12.09
C ARG A 291 12.99 -11.34 13.59
N PRO A 292 14.00 -11.01 14.42
CA PRO A 292 13.99 -11.34 15.85
C PRO A 292 13.15 -10.39 16.72
N PHE A 293 12.24 -9.62 16.12
CA PHE A 293 11.42 -8.61 16.81
C PHE A 293 10.12 -8.33 16.04
N GLY A 294 9.09 -7.88 16.76
CA GLY A 294 7.92 -7.23 16.16
C GLY A 294 8.16 -5.73 15.94
N VAL A 295 7.34 -5.12 15.09
CA VAL A 295 7.31 -3.67 14.90
C VAL A 295 5.88 -3.14 15.04
N ARG A 296 5.75 -1.93 15.59
CA ARG A 296 4.49 -1.21 15.70
C ARG A 296 4.70 0.22 15.21
N TYR A 297 3.78 0.73 14.41
CA TYR A 297 3.76 2.14 14.05
C TYR A 297 3.08 2.96 15.15
N ASN A 298 3.76 4.01 15.61
CA ASN A 298 3.20 5.00 16.53
C ASN A 298 2.76 6.24 15.71
N PRO A 299 1.45 6.44 15.50
CA PRO A 299 0.95 7.52 14.65
C PRO A 299 1.13 8.91 15.26
N TYR A 300 1.23 9.03 16.58
CA TYR A 300 1.38 10.31 17.28
C TYR A 300 2.75 10.94 17.07
N THR A 301 3.78 10.10 16.99
CA THR A 301 5.18 10.53 16.84
C THR A 301 5.74 10.22 15.44
N SER A 302 4.94 9.58 14.58
CA SER A 302 5.35 9.08 13.28
C SER A 302 6.65 8.26 13.37
N SER A 303 6.65 7.28 14.27
CA SER A 303 7.81 6.46 14.59
C SER A 303 7.48 4.96 14.58
N VAL A 304 8.52 4.13 14.47
CA VAL A 304 8.42 2.67 14.54
C VAL A 304 9.02 2.17 15.85
N GLU A 305 8.17 1.55 16.66
CA GLU A 305 8.53 0.91 17.92
C GLU A 305 8.97 -0.52 17.68
N VAL A 306 10.16 -0.88 18.17
CA VAL A 306 10.71 -2.23 18.04
C VAL A 306 10.34 -3.07 19.27
N LEU A 307 9.38 -3.99 19.11
CA LEU A 307 8.88 -4.91 20.13
C LEU A 307 9.82 -6.11 20.27
N SER A 308 10.84 -5.94 21.10
CA SER A 308 12.00 -6.85 21.22
C SER A 308 12.10 -7.57 22.56
N ASN A 309 11.25 -7.22 23.53
CA ASN A 309 11.22 -7.84 24.86
C ASN A 309 9.85 -7.68 25.53
N ALA A 310 9.64 -8.42 26.61
CA ALA A 310 8.38 -8.42 27.36
C ALA A 310 7.98 -7.03 27.86
N GLN A 311 8.92 -6.21 28.35
CA GLN A 311 8.62 -4.87 28.87
C GLN A 311 7.99 -3.97 27.81
N LYS A 312 8.55 -3.95 26.59
CA LYS A 312 8.00 -3.17 25.48
C LYS A 312 6.64 -3.68 25.02
N ILE A 313 6.45 -4.99 24.99
CA ILE A 313 5.15 -5.61 24.65
C ILE A 313 4.10 -5.24 25.70
N THR A 314 4.45 -5.31 27.00
CA THR A 314 3.55 -4.92 28.10
C THR A 314 3.15 -3.45 28.02
N ALA A 315 4.05 -2.56 27.61
CA ALA A 315 3.71 -1.15 27.40
C ALA A 315 2.62 -0.97 26.34
N VAL A 316 2.75 -1.67 25.19
CA VAL A 316 1.72 -1.66 24.13
C VAL A 316 0.39 -2.23 24.64
N VAL A 317 0.42 -3.35 25.35
CA VAL A 317 -0.79 -3.96 25.93
C VAL A 317 -1.48 -3.00 26.92
N SER A 318 -0.71 -2.25 27.70
CA SER A 318 -1.26 -1.25 28.61
C SER A 318 -1.96 -0.10 27.87
N GLU A 319 -1.42 0.34 26.73
CA GLU A 319 -2.08 1.34 25.88
C GLU A 319 -3.37 0.79 25.27
N LEU A 320 -3.32 -0.42 24.71
CA LEU A 320 -4.50 -1.09 24.13
C LEU A 320 -5.61 -1.30 25.16
N LYS A 321 -5.27 -1.53 26.43
CA LYS A 321 -6.25 -1.60 27.52
C LYS A 321 -6.99 -0.27 27.71
N GLY A 322 -6.31 0.86 27.48
CA GLY A 322 -6.91 2.19 27.46
C GLY A 322 -7.96 2.32 26.36
N ASP A 323 -7.60 1.94 25.12
CA ASP A 323 -8.51 1.97 23.98
C ASP A 323 -9.71 1.04 24.17
N LEU A 324 -9.48 -0.17 24.68
CA LEU A 324 -10.55 -1.09 25.05
C LEU A 324 -11.48 -0.50 26.11
N SER A 325 -10.95 0.24 27.09
CA SER A 325 -11.76 0.90 28.11
C SER A 325 -12.67 1.98 27.51
N ILE A 326 -12.19 2.70 26.48
CA ILE A 326 -12.99 3.67 25.72
C ILE A 326 -14.12 2.95 24.97
N VAL A 327 -13.81 1.85 24.27
CA VAL A 327 -14.81 1.05 23.56
C VAL A 327 -15.88 0.51 24.53
N CYS A 328 -15.48 -0.07 25.66
CA CYS A 328 -16.41 -0.53 26.69
C CYS A 328 -17.27 0.60 27.27
N ALA A 329 -16.70 1.80 27.46
CA ALA A 329 -17.47 2.96 27.92
C ALA A 329 -18.49 3.44 26.88
N ALA A 330 -18.14 3.41 25.59
CA ALA A 330 -19.05 3.75 24.49
C ALA A 330 -20.17 2.71 24.36
N LEU A 331 -19.84 1.42 24.38
CA LEU A 331 -20.82 0.32 24.32
C LEU A 331 -21.86 0.43 25.43
N ARG A 332 -21.44 0.68 26.68
CA ARG A 332 -22.37 0.87 27.81
C ARG A 332 -23.32 2.05 27.63
N LYS A 333 -22.87 3.12 26.98
CA LYS A 333 -23.71 4.30 26.72
C LYS A 333 -24.73 4.01 25.61
N ILE A 334 -24.29 3.34 24.54
CA ILE A 334 -25.13 3.05 23.37
C ILE A 334 -26.14 1.93 23.70
N SER A 335 -25.73 0.90 24.43
CA SER A 335 -26.63 -0.20 24.85
C SER A 335 -27.78 0.27 25.75
N ALA A 336 -27.66 1.44 26.38
CA ALA A 336 -28.73 2.05 27.15
C ALA A 336 -29.77 2.78 26.26
N THR A 337 -29.46 2.99 24.98
CA THR A 337 -30.28 3.77 24.03
C THR A 337 -30.67 3.01 22.76
N ASP A 338 -29.96 1.93 22.41
CA ASP A 338 -30.20 1.11 21.23
C ASP A 338 -30.35 -0.36 21.63
N GLU A 339 -31.58 -0.87 21.56
CA GLU A 339 -31.93 -2.26 21.88
C GLU A 339 -31.45 -3.27 20.82
N ASN A 340 -31.03 -2.80 19.63
CA ASN A 340 -30.57 -3.67 18.54
C ASN A 340 -29.04 -3.87 18.52
N LEU A 341 -28.31 -3.31 19.50
CA LEU A 341 -26.87 -3.45 19.56
C LEU A 341 -26.46 -4.88 19.94
N ASP A 342 -25.82 -5.61 19.04
CA ASP A 342 -25.25 -6.93 19.29
C ASP A 342 -23.90 -6.83 20.02
N VAL A 343 -23.97 -6.67 21.34
CA VAL A 343 -22.80 -6.55 22.22
C VAL A 343 -21.95 -7.82 22.21
N ASP A 344 -22.57 -9.00 22.10
CA ASP A 344 -21.89 -10.29 22.15
C ASP A 344 -21.02 -10.51 20.90
N CYS A 345 -21.50 -10.11 19.72
CA CYS A 345 -20.70 -10.12 18.50
C CYS A 345 -19.43 -9.25 18.64
N ILE A 346 -19.59 -8.02 19.14
CA ILE A 346 -18.47 -7.08 19.33
C ILE A 346 -17.46 -7.62 20.37
N ALA A 347 -17.94 -8.20 21.47
CA ALA A 347 -17.08 -8.82 22.48
C ALA A 347 -16.31 -10.03 21.91
N ASN A 348 -16.95 -10.84 21.08
CA ASN A 348 -16.33 -12.01 20.45
C ASN A 348 -15.22 -11.64 19.45
N MET A 349 -15.32 -10.50 18.75
CA MET A 349 -14.25 -9.99 17.87
C MET A 349 -12.95 -9.74 18.65
N LEU A 350 -13.06 -9.24 19.89
CA LEU A 350 -11.91 -8.98 20.76
C LEU A 350 -11.25 -10.28 21.25
N HIS A 351 -12.06 -11.29 21.59
CA HIS A 351 -11.54 -12.57 22.10
C HIS A 351 -10.77 -13.38 21.05
N LYS A 352 -11.23 -13.42 19.79
CA LYS A 352 -10.58 -14.21 18.73
C LYS A 352 -9.17 -13.72 18.39
N SER A 353 -8.87 -12.44 18.62
CA SER A 353 -7.62 -11.79 18.22
C SER A 353 -6.43 -12.06 19.17
N LEU A 354 -6.67 -12.59 20.38
CA LEU A 354 -5.66 -12.71 21.45
C LEU A 354 -5.11 -14.13 21.65
N ASN A 355 -5.34 -15.06 20.73
CA ASN A 355 -4.88 -16.45 20.85
C ASN A 355 -3.36 -16.60 20.68
N VAL A 356 -2.60 -16.19 21.69
CA VAL A 356 -1.17 -16.46 21.82
C VAL A 356 -1.01 -17.86 22.44
N ARG A 357 -0.66 -18.87 21.65
CA ARG A 357 -0.24 -20.16 22.20
C ARG A 357 1.18 -20.02 22.76
N ALA A 358 1.35 -20.27 24.05
CA ALA A 358 2.67 -20.40 24.65
C ALA A 358 3.38 -21.64 24.08
N PRO A 359 4.64 -21.54 23.61
CA PRO A 359 5.42 -22.72 23.26
C PRO A 359 5.79 -23.44 24.57
N GLY A 360 5.03 -24.48 24.93
CA GLY A 360 5.33 -25.28 26.11
C GLY A 360 4.16 -26.02 26.78
N SER A 361 2.90 -25.74 26.46
CA SER A 361 1.78 -26.56 26.95
C SER A 361 1.63 -27.80 26.05
N GLY A 362 2.59 -28.71 26.15
CA GLY A 362 2.40 -30.07 25.65
C GLY A 362 1.23 -30.72 26.39
N ASN A 363 0.37 -31.40 25.65
CA ASN A 363 -0.59 -32.35 26.22
C ASN A 363 0.19 -33.38 27.05
N ALA A 364 0.21 -33.21 28.37
CA ALA A 364 0.45 -34.32 29.27
C ALA A 364 -0.83 -35.17 29.24
N ASN A 365 -0.88 -36.13 28.32
CA ASN A 365 -1.74 -37.30 28.49
C ASN A 365 -1.28 -38.01 29.76
N SER A 366 -2.01 -37.81 30.84
CA SER A 366 -1.95 -38.65 32.04
C SER A 366 -2.35 -40.08 31.65
N PRO A 367 -1.59 -41.12 32.02
CA PRO A 367 -2.05 -42.49 31.87
C PRO A 367 -3.11 -42.77 32.94
N GLU A 368 -4.31 -43.18 32.53
CA GLU A 368 -5.28 -43.77 33.46
C GLU A 368 -4.71 -45.12 33.96
N ASN A 369 -4.30 -45.13 35.23
CA ASN A 369 -4.12 -46.35 36.00
C ASN A 369 -5.49 -47.01 36.18
N SER A 370 -5.74 -48.09 35.45
CA SER A 370 -6.70 -49.11 35.86
C SER A 370 -5.96 -50.11 36.75
N ASP A 371 -6.23 -50.09 38.05
CA ASP A 371 -5.73 -51.12 38.96
C ASP A 371 -6.87 -51.68 39.85
N ASN A 372 -7.05 -52.99 39.68
CA ASN A 372 -7.55 -53.99 40.62
C ASN A 372 -9.00 -53.95 41.13
N SER A 373 -9.79 -54.89 40.60
CA SER A 373 -10.70 -55.72 41.39
C SER A 373 -10.41 -57.20 41.11
N ILE A 374 -9.68 -57.85 42.02
CA ILE A 374 -9.68 -59.30 42.19
C ILE A 374 -10.39 -59.59 43.52
N ALA A 375 -11.46 -60.36 43.47
CA ALA A 375 -11.95 -61.17 44.58
C ALA A 375 -12.53 -62.46 43.98
N GLU A 376 -11.77 -63.54 44.11
CA GLU A 376 -12.26 -64.92 43.95
C GLU A 376 -13.04 -65.34 45.20
N GLY A 377 -14.00 -66.23 45.02
CA GLY A 377 -14.66 -66.97 46.10
C GLY A 377 -15.72 -67.91 45.54
N ASP A 378 -15.45 -69.21 45.66
CA ASP A 378 -16.30 -70.39 45.42
C ASP A 378 -17.72 -70.31 45.98
#